data_AF-A0A3S4HVT6-F1
#
_entry.id   AF-A0A3S4HVT6-F1
#
_cell.length_a   1.000
_cell.length_b   1.000
_cell.length_c   1.000
_cell.angle_alpha   90.00
_cell.angle_beta   90.00
_cell.angle_gamma   90.00
#
_symmetry.space_group_name_H-M   'P 1'
#
loop_
_entity.id
_entity.type
_entity.pdbx_description
1 polymer ?
#
loop_
_entity_poly.entity_id
_entity_poly.type
_entity_poly.pdbx_seq_one_letter_code
_entity_poly.pdbx_strand_id
1 'polypeptide(L)' 'MTTLLNPYFGEFGGMYVPQILMPALNQLEEAFVSAQKRS' A
#
# COMPACT_ATOMS: atom_id res chain seq x y z
N MET A 1 11.85 0.03 -2.85
CA MET A 1 10.60 -0.01 -2.08
C MET A 1 9.55 -0.62 -2.99
N THR A 2 8.90 -1.68 -2.56
CA THR A 2 7.99 -2.49 -3.38
C THR A 2 6.70 -2.66 -2.58
N THR A 3 5.53 -2.38 -3.18
CA THR A 3 4.22 -2.58 -2.55
C THR A 3 3.83 -4.06 -2.56
N LEU A 4 3.00 -4.48 -1.62
CA LEU A 4 2.48 -5.86 -1.54
C LEU A 4 1.30 -6.09 -2.50
N LEU A 5 0.51 -5.06 -2.74
CA LEU A 5 -0.62 -5.05 -3.65
C LEU A 5 -0.34 -4.12 -4.83
N ASN A 6 -1.02 -4.35 -5.95
CA ASN A 6 -0.96 -3.43 -7.08
C ASN A 6 -1.71 -2.13 -6.69
N PRO A 7 -1.04 -0.97 -6.67
CA PRO A 7 -1.70 0.28 -6.27
C PRO A 7 -2.57 0.89 -7.38
N TYR A 8 -2.63 0.26 -8.56
CA TYR A 8 -3.39 0.72 -9.72
C TYR A 8 -4.54 -0.22 -10.11
N PHE A 9 -5.60 0.38 -10.65
CA PHE A 9 -6.67 -0.28 -11.39
C PHE A 9 -6.66 0.26 -12.82
N GLY A 10 -6.04 -0.48 -13.74
CA GLY A 10 -5.74 0.03 -15.08
C GLY A 10 -4.71 1.16 -15.01
N GLU A 11 -5.03 2.32 -15.59
CA GLU A 11 -4.18 3.53 -15.58
C GLU A 11 -4.40 4.43 -14.36
N PHE A 12 -5.44 4.16 -13.56
CA PHE A 12 -5.84 5.01 -12.43
C PHE A 12 -5.38 4.41 -11.10
N GLY A 13 -4.97 5.27 -10.15
CA GLY A 13 -4.49 4.87 -8.83
C GLY A 13 -3.09 5.38 -8.54
N GLY A 14 -2.27 4.58 -7.86
CA GLY A 14 -0.96 4.98 -7.38
C GLY A 14 -0.99 5.70 -6.03
N MET A 15 0.15 6.23 -5.62
CA MET A 15 0.36 6.85 -4.31
C MET A 15 0.95 8.26 -4.48
N TYR A 16 0.14 9.21 -4.93
CA TYR A 16 0.55 10.60 -5.17
C TYR A 16 0.58 11.41 -3.87
N VAL A 17 1.57 11.14 -3.02
CA VAL A 17 1.75 11.79 -1.71
C VAL A 17 3.20 12.28 -1.52
N PRO A 18 3.46 13.22 -0.58
CA PRO A 18 4.80 13.56 -0.17
C PRO A 18 5.61 12.34 0.30
N GLN A 19 6.90 12.30 -0.01
CA GLN A 19 7.79 11.17 0.31
C GLN A 19 7.77 10.77 1.80
N ILE A 20 7.57 11.75 2.69
CA ILE A 20 7.51 11.53 4.14
C ILE A 20 6.34 10.63 4.57
N LEU A 21 5.29 10.50 3.75
CA LEU A 21 4.13 9.65 4.04
C LEU A 21 4.26 8.22 3.51
N MET A 22 5.22 7.94 2.63
CA MET A 22 5.43 6.59 2.09
C MET A 22 5.64 5.52 3.17
N PRO A 23 6.42 5.76 4.25
CA PRO A 23 6.57 4.77 5.32
C PRO A 23 5.25 4.42 6.00
N ALA A 24 4.36 5.40 6.21
CA ALA A 24 3.06 5.18 6.85
C ALA A 24 2.11 4.36 5.97
N LEU A 25 2.11 4.62 4.66
CA LEU A 25 1.28 3.85 3.72
C LEU A 25 1.77 2.39 3.58
N ASN A 26 3.07 2.17 3.58
CA ASN A 26 3.63 0.82 3.57
C ASN A 26 3.26 0.05 4.85
N GLN A 27 3.38 0.68 6.03
CA GLN A 27 2.98 0.06 7.29
C GLN A 27 1.49 -0.31 7.32
N LEU A 28 0.64 0.56 6.76
CA LEU A 28 -0.79 0.30 6.64
C LEU A 28 -1.08 -0.89 5.71
N GLU A 29 -0.42 -0.96 4.55
CA GLU A 29 -0.56 -2.07 3.60
C GLU A 29 -0.13 -3.41 4.23
N GLU A 30 1.01 -3.43 4.92
CA GLU A 30 1.50 -4.61 5.63
C GLU A 30 0.49 -5.10 6.69
N ALA A 31 -0.03 -4.18 7.51
CA ALA A 31 -1.02 -4.51 8.53
C ALA A 31 -2.33 -5.04 7.91
N PHE A 32 -2.78 -4.43 6.82
CA PHE A 32 -3.97 -4.87 6.09
C PHE A 32 -3.82 -6.28 5.52
N VAL A 33 -2.72 -6.57 4.81
CA VAL A 33 -2.45 -7.90 4.25
C VAL A 33 -2.31 -8.95 5.35
N SER A 34 -1.67 -8.60 6.47
CA SER A 34 -1.57 -9.49 7.63
C SER A 34 -2.94 -9.83 8.22
N ALA A 35 -3.82 -8.82 8.36
CA ALA A 35 -5.17 -9.01 8.87
C ALA A 35 -6.01 -9.91 7.96
N GLN A 36 -5.94 -9.71 6.64
CA GLN A 36 -6.68 -10.53 5.67
C GLN A 36 -6.31 -12.03 5.73
N LYS A 37 -5.04 -12.35 6.01
CA LYS A 37 -4.55 -13.74 6.12
C LYS A 37 -5.00 -14.45 7.40
N ARG A 38 -5.55 -13.72 8.37
CA ARG A 38 -5.97 -14.25 9.68
C ARG A 38 -7.42 -14.76 9.69
N SER A 39 -8.01 -14.94 8.51
CA SER A 39 -9.36 -15.46 8.27
C SER A 39 -9.36 -16.97 8.14
#